data_AF-A0A970QMV8-F1
#
_entry.id   AF-A0A970QMV8-F1
#
_cell.length_a   1.000
_cell.length_b   1.000
_cell.length_c   1.000
_cell.angle_alpha   90.00
_cell.angle_beta   90.00
_cell.angle_gamma   90.00
#
_symmetry.space_group_name_H-M   'P 1'
#
loop_
_entity.id
_entity.type
_entity.pdbx_description
1 polymer ?
#
loop_
_entity_poly.entity_id
_entity_poly.type
_entity_poly.pdbx_seq_one_letter_code
_entity_poly.pdbx_strand_id
1 'polypeptide(L)'
;MSKELVAKGVKQTADLWQEENGSKEEFQSFCLTHFCKDAAEKEKLFQRFCQNFETIYGHNNRVSIEMLRPSHVVGYEKLSVDDMFAAYNGLAHFSDDMFANKIAFIITLNFPFYTLEEKTQLADTWSDTEWG
;
A
#
# COMPACT_ATOMS: atom_id res chain seq x y z
N MET A 1 6.85 4.38 21.73
CA MET A 1 5.63 3.75 21.18
C MET A 1 5.05 2.78 22.21
N SER A 2 3.74 2.53 22.22
CA SER A 2 3.11 1.60 23.16
C SER A 2 3.39 0.14 22.77
N LYS A 3 3.52 -0.75 23.78
CA LYS A 3 3.72 -2.19 23.54
C LYS A 3 2.57 -2.83 22.77
N GLU A 4 1.37 -2.29 22.92
CA GLU A 4 0.14 -2.77 22.26
C GLU A 4 0.18 -2.51 20.74
N LEU A 5 0.67 -1.35 20.30
CA LEU A 5 0.82 -1.04 18.87
C LEU A 5 1.82 -1.97 18.18
N VAL A 6 2.95 -2.25 18.86
CA VAL A 6 3.96 -3.20 18.38
C VAL A 6 3.35 -4.59 18.23
N ALA A 7 2.66 -5.08 19.26
CA ALA A 7 2.02 -6.40 19.23
C ALA A 7 0.96 -6.51 18.13
N LYS A 8 0.17 -5.45 17.92
CA LYS A 8 -0.86 -5.41 16.87
C LYS A 8 -0.25 -5.47 15.47
N GLY A 9 0.76 -4.63 15.18
CA GLY A 9 1.43 -4.61 13.88
C GLY A 9 2.15 -5.92 13.57
N VAL A 10 2.90 -6.46 14.53
CA VAL A 10 3.59 -7.76 14.37
C VAL A 10 2.59 -8.89 14.13
N LYS A 11 1.49 -8.94 14.91
CA LYS A 11 0.45 -9.96 14.73
C LYS A 11 -0.18 -9.90 13.33
N GLN A 12 -0.58 -8.71 12.89
CA GLN A 12 -1.21 -8.55 11.57
C GLN A 12 -0.24 -8.91 10.44
N THR A 13 1.03 -8.53 10.57
CA THR A 13 2.06 -8.90 9.59
C THR A 13 2.25 -10.42 9.56
N ALA A 14 2.27 -11.07 10.73
CA ALA A 14 2.39 -12.52 10.85
C ALA A 14 1.18 -13.26 10.23
N ASP A 15 -0.04 -12.75 10.43
CA ASP A 15 -1.27 -13.35 9.87
C ASP A 15 -1.26 -13.34 8.33
N LEU A 16 -0.52 -12.42 7.71
CA LEU A 16 -0.37 -12.30 6.25
C LEU A 16 0.89 -12.99 5.71
N TRP A 17 1.82 -13.38 6.57
CA TRP A 17 3.12 -13.93 6.17
C TRP A 17 3.00 -15.40 5.78
N GLN A 18 3.22 -15.71 4.51
CA GLN A 18 3.18 -17.07 3.97
C GLN A 18 4.58 -17.67 3.81
N GLU A 19 4.67 -18.98 3.58
CA GLU A 19 5.94 -19.69 3.36
C GLU A 19 6.73 -19.10 2.19
N GLU A 20 6.04 -18.58 1.18
CA GLU A 20 6.61 -17.92 0.00
C GLU A 20 7.33 -16.60 0.34
N ASN A 21 7.02 -15.96 1.46
CA ASN A 21 7.59 -14.67 1.85
C ASN A 21 8.87 -14.83 2.70
N GLY A 22 9.07 -16.01 3.29
CA GLY A 22 10.27 -16.39 4.03
C GLY A 22 9.99 -17.24 5.27
N SER A 23 11.05 -17.73 5.90
CA SER A 23 10.99 -18.51 7.13
C SER A 23 10.58 -17.67 8.35
N LYS A 24 10.34 -18.34 9.49
CA LYS A 24 10.03 -17.67 10.76
C LYS A 24 11.18 -16.80 11.25
N GLU A 25 12.41 -17.24 11.02
CA GLU A 25 13.63 -16.51 11.37
C GLU A 25 13.78 -15.25 10.50
N GLU A 26 13.46 -15.37 9.20
CA GLU A 26 13.43 -14.22 8.29
C GLU A 26 12.34 -13.22 8.67
N PHE A 27 11.16 -13.69 9.08
CA PHE A 27 10.09 -12.83 9.60
C PHE A 27 10.52 -12.06 10.86
N GLN A 28 11.18 -12.72 11.81
CA GLN A 28 11.69 -12.06 13.02
C GLN A 28 12.72 -10.99 12.67
N SER A 29 13.68 -11.32 11.80
CA SER A 29 14.69 -10.38 11.32
C SER A 29 14.06 -9.19 10.59
N PHE A 30 13.05 -9.45 9.76
CA PHE A 30 12.28 -8.44 9.05
C PHE A 30 11.60 -7.46 10.01
N CYS A 31 10.89 -7.97 11.02
CA CYS A 31 10.24 -7.14 12.02
C CYS A 31 11.24 -6.25 12.77
N LEU A 32 12.37 -6.80 13.20
CA LEU A 32 13.41 -6.05 13.93
C LEU A 32 14.09 -4.99 13.05
N THR A 33 14.18 -5.24 11.75
CA THR A 33 14.81 -4.33 10.79
C THR A 33 13.89 -3.18 10.38
N HIS A 34 12.61 -3.46 10.15
CA HIS A 34 11.68 -2.53 9.50
C HIS A 34 10.65 -1.88 10.42
N PHE A 35 10.60 -2.26 11.71
CA PHE A 35 9.75 -1.59 12.68
C PHE A 35 10.35 -0.24 13.09
N CYS A 36 9.56 0.84 12.99
CA CYS A 36 9.99 2.19 13.37
C CYS A 36 10.27 2.30 14.87
N LYS A 37 11.38 2.95 15.24
CA LYS A 37 11.84 3.08 16.63
C LYS A 37 11.07 4.15 17.39
N ASP A 38 10.68 5.21 16.69
CA ASP A 38 10.00 6.37 17.25
C ASP A 38 8.98 6.99 16.28
N ALA A 39 8.23 7.97 16.79
CA ALA A 39 7.20 8.66 16.03
C ALA A 39 7.77 9.47 14.85
N ALA A 40 8.99 9.98 14.95
CA ALA A 40 9.60 10.77 13.88
C ALA A 40 10.05 9.88 12.71
N GLU A 41 10.53 8.66 12.99
CA GLU A 41 10.80 7.65 11.98
C GLU A 41 9.51 7.18 11.29
N LYS A 42 8.45 6.94 12.07
CA LYS A 42 7.14 6.55 11.54
C LYS A 42 6.56 7.63 10.61
N GLU A 43 6.65 8.90 10.99
CA GLU A 43 6.21 10.02 10.15
C GLU A 43 6.99 10.07 8.83
N LYS A 44 8.33 9.95 8.87
CA LYS A 44 9.15 9.92 7.66
C LYS A 44 8.78 8.76 6.73
N LEU A 45 8.53 7.58 7.31
CA LEU A 45 8.09 6.40 6.57
C LEU A 45 6.72 6.65 5.91
N PHE A 46 5.78 7.21 6.67
CA PHE A 46 4.45 7.57 6.19
C PHE A 46 4.53 8.53 4.99
N GLN A 47 5.25 9.64 5.13
CA GLN A 47 5.42 10.61 4.04
C GLN A 47 6.06 9.98 2.79
N ARG A 48 7.00 9.05 2.98
CA ARG A 48 7.59 8.31 1.86
C ARG A 48 6.56 7.43 1.14
N PHE A 49 5.67 6.77 1.89
CA PHE A 49 4.59 6.00 1.30
C PHE A 49 3.60 6.88 0.55
N CYS A 50 3.18 8.01 1.12
CA CYS A 50 2.30 8.97 0.46
C CYS A 50 2.88 9.42 -0.89
N GLN A 51 4.14 9.84 -0.92
CA GLN A 51 4.82 10.29 -2.14
C GLN A 51 4.90 9.17 -3.21
N ASN A 52 5.24 7.95 -2.79
CA ASN A 52 5.36 6.82 -3.69
C ASN A 52 3.99 6.40 -4.24
N PHE A 53 2.94 6.39 -3.42
CA PHE A 53 1.59 6.07 -3.85
C PHE A 53 1.01 7.15 -4.75
N GLU A 54 1.23 8.43 -4.46
CA GLU A 54 0.86 9.51 -5.36
C GLU A 54 1.54 9.33 -6.73
N THR A 55 2.83 8.99 -6.74
CA THR A 55 3.57 8.72 -7.97
C THR A 55 2.99 7.54 -8.74
N ILE A 56 2.74 6.41 -8.08
CA ILE A 56 2.25 5.18 -8.71
C ILE A 56 0.83 5.41 -9.27
N TYR A 57 -0.09 5.86 -8.42
CA TYR A 57 -1.48 6.04 -8.81
C TYR A 57 -1.64 7.19 -9.81
N GLY A 58 -0.94 8.31 -9.61
CA GLY A 58 -1.00 9.47 -10.49
C GLY A 58 -0.50 9.14 -11.89
N HIS A 59 0.67 8.50 -12.01
CA HIS A 59 1.20 8.12 -13.32
C HIS A 59 0.40 7.00 -13.96
N ASN A 60 -0.10 6.03 -13.20
CA ASN A 60 -0.94 4.99 -13.78
C ASN A 60 -2.27 5.56 -14.29
N ASN A 61 -2.91 6.45 -13.55
CA ASN A 61 -4.10 7.15 -14.00
C ASN A 61 -3.84 7.92 -15.30
N ARG A 62 -2.68 8.59 -15.40
CA ARG A 62 -2.28 9.24 -16.66
C ARG A 62 -2.17 8.24 -17.81
N VAL A 63 -1.54 7.08 -17.58
CA VAL A 63 -1.48 6.00 -18.60
C VAL A 63 -2.88 5.59 -19.02
N SER A 64 -3.79 5.31 -18.08
CA SER A 64 -5.17 4.94 -18.39
C SER A 64 -5.90 6.00 -19.22
N ILE A 65 -5.77 7.28 -18.87
CA ILE A 65 -6.35 8.40 -19.64
C ILE A 65 -5.83 8.41 -21.08
N GLU A 66 -4.52 8.26 -21.27
CA GLU A 66 -3.94 8.27 -22.61
C GLU A 66 -4.35 7.05 -23.44
N MET A 67 -4.44 5.86 -22.83
CA MET A 67 -4.89 4.65 -23.53
C MET A 67 -6.37 4.70 -23.93
N LEU A 68 -7.20 5.40 -23.15
CA LEU A 68 -8.62 5.62 -23.45
C LEU A 68 -8.86 6.76 -24.46
N ARG A 69 -7.83 7.55 -24.76
CA ARG A 69 -7.98 8.79 -25.53
C ARG A 69 -8.57 8.56 -26.93
N PRO A 70 -8.14 7.55 -27.73
CA PRO A 70 -8.75 7.29 -29.04
C PRO A 70 -10.24 6.95 -28.98
N SER A 71 -10.70 6.37 -27.86
CA SER A 71 -12.10 5.99 -27.66
C SER A 71 -12.96 7.14 -27.10
N HIS A 72 -12.38 8.03 -26.31
CA HIS A 72 -13.12 9.07 -25.57
C HIS A 72 -13.06 10.46 -26.20
N VAL A 73 -12.07 10.74 -27.04
CA VAL A 73 -11.85 12.08 -27.64
C VAL A 73 -12.20 12.06 -29.12
N VAL A 74 -12.95 13.07 -29.57
CA VAL A 74 -13.30 13.24 -30.99
C VAL A 74 -12.07 13.60 -31.79
N GLY A 75 -11.95 13.05 -33.01
CA GLY A 75 -10.89 13.39 -33.97
C GLY A 75 -9.81 12.33 -34.13
N TYR A 76 -9.88 11.23 -33.37
CA TYR A 76 -9.06 10.04 -33.59
C TYR A 76 -9.69 9.15 -34.67
N GLU A 77 -8.87 8.59 -35.54
CA GLU A 77 -9.25 7.41 -36.34
C GLU A 77 -9.20 6.20 -35.42
N LYS A 78 -10.33 5.51 -35.24
CA LYS A 78 -10.38 4.31 -34.41
C LYS A 78 -9.71 3.14 -35.10
N LEU A 79 -8.74 2.54 -34.44
CA LEU A 79 -8.05 1.31 -34.85
C LEU A 79 -8.55 0.12 -34.01
N SER A 80 -8.34 -1.10 -34.53
CA SER A 80 -8.77 -2.33 -33.84
C SER A 80 -8.03 -2.55 -32.50
N VAL A 81 -6.83 -2.00 -32.36
CA VAL A 81 -6.02 -2.14 -31.15
C VAL A 81 -6.47 -1.20 -30.01
N ASP A 82 -7.26 -0.17 -30.31
CA ASP A 82 -7.63 0.85 -29.32
C ASP A 82 -8.47 0.26 -28.19
N ASP A 83 -9.39 -0.67 -28.50
CA ASP A 83 -10.19 -1.34 -27.47
C ASP A 83 -9.31 -2.26 -26.58
N MET A 84 -8.20 -2.77 -27.10
CA MET A 84 -7.24 -3.58 -26.33
C MET A 84 -6.43 -2.70 -25.37
N PHE A 85 -5.98 -1.53 -25.81
CA PHE A 85 -5.29 -0.56 -24.95
C PHE A 85 -6.25 0.09 -23.96
N ALA A 86 -7.49 0.37 -24.33
CA ALA A 86 -8.53 0.86 -23.43
C ALA A 86 -8.80 -0.09 -22.25
N ALA A 87 -8.64 -1.40 -22.47
CA ALA A 87 -8.76 -2.42 -21.43
C ALA A 87 -7.48 -2.64 -20.60
N TYR A 88 -6.37 -1.98 -20.93
CA TYR A 88 -5.10 -2.14 -20.22
C TYR A 88 -5.18 -1.54 -18.81
N ASN A 89 -4.89 -2.37 -17.80
CA ASN A 89 -4.79 -1.93 -16.40
C ASN A 89 -3.41 -2.27 -15.84
N GLY A 90 -2.56 -1.26 -15.71
CA GLY A 90 -1.21 -1.42 -15.14
C GLY A 90 -1.16 -1.68 -13.63
N LEU A 91 -2.30 -1.62 -12.93
CA LEU A 91 -2.42 -1.93 -11.50
C LEU A 91 -3.14 -3.27 -11.23
N ALA A 92 -3.37 -4.08 -12.26
CA ALA A 92 -4.13 -5.33 -12.14
C ALA A 92 -3.57 -6.29 -11.06
N HIS A 93 -2.26 -6.31 -10.85
CA HIS A 93 -1.55 -7.15 -9.87
C HIS A 93 -0.91 -6.35 -8.73
N PHE A 94 -1.33 -5.10 -8.53
CA PHE A 94 -0.65 -4.16 -7.63
C PHE A 94 -0.49 -4.70 -6.20
N SER A 95 -1.54 -5.33 -5.65
CA SER A 95 -1.48 -5.91 -4.30
C SER A 95 -0.47 -7.06 -4.23
N ASP A 96 -0.52 -7.97 -5.20
CA ASP A 96 0.37 -9.13 -5.25
C ASP A 96 1.84 -8.68 -5.33
N ASP A 97 2.12 -7.67 -6.17
CA ASP A 97 3.46 -7.10 -6.30
C ASP A 97 3.95 -6.47 -4.98
N MET A 98 3.05 -5.77 -4.25
CA MET A 98 3.36 -5.16 -2.95
C MET A 98 3.65 -6.20 -1.85
N PHE A 99 3.04 -7.38 -1.91
CA PHE A 99 3.39 -8.49 -1.02
C PHE A 99 4.69 -9.17 -1.46
N ALA A 100 4.86 -9.40 -2.76
CA ALA A 100 6.06 -10.04 -3.32
C ALA A 100 7.35 -9.25 -3.02
N ASN A 101 7.30 -7.91 -3.13
CA ASN A 101 8.41 -7.03 -2.81
C ASN A 101 8.50 -6.64 -1.32
N LYS A 102 7.61 -7.19 -0.49
CA LYS A 102 7.51 -6.99 0.96
C LYS A 102 7.12 -5.58 1.44
N ILE A 103 6.74 -4.68 0.54
CA ILE A 103 6.28 -3.33 0.90
C ILE A 103 5.00 -3.40 1.76
N ALA A 104 4.04 -4.25 1.38
CA ALA A 104 2.80 -4.44 2.14
C ALA A 104 3.06 -4.87 3.58
N PHE A 105 4.08 -5.69 3.83
CA PHE A 105 4.46 -6.11 5.19
C PHE A 105 5.06 -4.96 6.00
N ILE A 106 5.80 -4.04 5.39
CA ILE A 106 6.29 -2.84 6.09
C ILE A 106 5.10 -1.96 6.52
N ILE A 107 4.06 -1.89 5.69
CA ILE A 107 2.84 -1.12 5.97
C ILE A 107 2.09 -1.75 7.15
N THR A 108 1.76 -3.04 7.08
CA THR A 108 1.00 -3.71 8.16
C THR A 108 1.78 -3.78 9.48
N LEU A 109 3.10 -3.80 9.42
CA LEU A 109 3.98 -3.77 10.59
C LEU A 109 3.92 -2.42 11.33
N ASN A 110 3.90 -1.30 10.61
CA ASN A 110 4.04 0.04 11.18
C ASN A 110 2.72 0.82 11.30
N PHE A 111 1.74 0.47 10.47
CA PHE A 111 0.42 1.10 10.34
C PHE A 111 -0.67 0.02 10.46
N PRO A 112 -0.90 -0.51 11.68
CA PRO A 112 -1.82 -1.62 11.87
C PRO A 112 -3.26 -1.23 11.50
N PHE A 113 -3.99 -2.18 10.91
CA PHE A 113 -5.41 -2.04 10.58
C PHE A 113 -6.26 -1.92 11.85
N TYR A 114 -7.27 -1.05 11.80
CA TYR A 114 -8.30 -0.92 12.83
C TYR A 114 -9.66 -1.28 12.28
N THR A 115 -10.43 -2.05 13.04
CA THR A 115 -11.82 -2.36 12.71
C THR A 115 -12.67 -1.08 12.74
N LEU A 116 -13.86 -1.14 12.14
CA LEU A 116 -14.79 -0.01 12.16
C LEU A 116 -15.19 0.37 13.60
N GLU A 117 -15.35 -0.62 14.47
CA GLU A 117 -15.66 -0.41 15.89
C GLU A 117 -14.50 0.31 16.61
N GLU A 118 -13.26 -0.16 16.43
CA GLU A 118 -12.07 0.49 16.99
C GLU A 118 -11.91 1.92 16.47
N LYS A 119 -12.13 2.14 15.17
CA LYS A 119 -12.15 3.47 14.55
C LYS A 119 -13.15 4.39 15.24
N THR A 120 -14.37 3.92 15.44
CA THR A 120 -15.45 4.71 16.07
C THR A 120 -15.09 5.11 17.51
N GLN A 121 -14.40 4.25 18.25
CA GLN A 121 -14.02 4.52 19.64
C GLN A 121 -12.80 5.44 19.77
N LEU A 122 -11.85 5.37 18.83
CA LEU A 122 -10.55 6.01 18.96
C LEU A 122 -10.36 7.24 18.07
N ALA A 123 -11.21 7.41 17.05
CA ALA A 123 -11.14 8.46 16.04
C ALA A 123 -10.89 9.87 16.61
N ASP A 124 -11.54 10.22 17.71
CA ASP A 124 -11.44 11.56 18.32
C ASP A 124 -10.02 11.90 18.82
N THR A 125 -9.15 10.89 18.97
CA THR A 125 -7.79 11.03 19.50
C THR A 125 -6.70 10.78 18.47
N TRP A 126 -7.07 10.45 17.22
CA TRP A 126 -6.13 10.03 16.20
C TRP A 126 -5.39 11.20 15.56
N SER A 127 -4.09 11.00 15.38
CA SER A 127 -3.22 11.81 14.53
C SER A 127 -3.45 11.51 13.05
N ASP A 128 -2.98 12.40 12.17
CA ASP A 128 -3.07 12.22 10.72
C ASP A 128 -2.48 10.88 10.26
N THR A 129 -1.39 10.41 10.88
CA THR A 129 -0.78 9.10 10.57
C THR A 129 -1.58 7.89 11.04
N GLU A 130 -2.51 8.08 11.98
CA GLU A 130 -3.42 7.03 12.45
C GLU A 130 -4.70 6.97 11.61
N TRP A 131 -5.08 8.10 11.02
CA TRP A 131 -6.12 8.16 9.99
C TRP A 131 -5.67 7.57 8.65
N GLY A 132 -4.46 7.91 8.23
CA GLY A 132 -3.90 7.56 6.92
C GLY A 132 -4.03 8.66 5.88
#